data_AF-A0A0F9THS0-F1
#
_entry.id   AF-A0A0F9THS0-F1
#
_cell.length_a   1.000
_cell.length_b   1.000
_cell.length_c   1.000
_cell.angle_alpha   90.00
_cell.angle_beta   90.00
_cell.angle_gamma   90.00
#
_symmetry.space_group_name_H-M   'P 1'
#
loop_
_entity.id
_entity.type
_entity.pdbx_description
1 polymer ?
#
loop_
_entity_poly.entity_id
_entity_poly.type
_entity_poly.pdbx_seq_one_letter_code
_entity_poly.pdbx_strand_id
1 'polypeptide(L)'
;MQSLLRQFGKLMEILNNWKLIILLCLTLGLAPFFPEPHIYGKLKWILGGAQGMSFMDWFDVLLHGSPFLLLARVIFTKNFKTKNQE
;
A
#
# COMPACT_ATOMS: atom_id res chain seq x y z
N MET A 1 -23.55 1.73 -18.46
CA MET A 1 -23.20 2.98 -17.74
C MET A 1 -23.47 2.89 -16.24
N GLN A 2 -24.72 2.70 -15.78
CA GLN A 2 -25.07 2.75 -14.33
C GLN A 2 -24.43 1.62 -13.49
N SER A 3 -24.35 0.39 -14.02
CA SER A 3 -23.66 -0.73 -13.35
C SER A 3 -22.16 -0.47 -13.13
N LEU A 4 -21.51 0.21 -14.10
CA LEU A 4 -20.10 0.55 -14.05
C LEU A 4 -19.82 1.61 -12.95
N LEU A 5 -20.63 2.68 -12.92
CA LEU A 5 -20.53 3.71 -11.88
C LEU A 5 -20.75 3.14 -10.48
N ARG A 6 -21.67 2.17 -10.34
CA ARG A 6 -21.92 1.48 -9.07
C ARG A 6 -20.74 0.63 -8.61
N GLN A 7 -20.05 -0.03 -9.54
CA GLN A 7 -18.82 -0.78 -9.24
C GLN A 7 -17.68 0.14 -8.81
N PHE A 8 -17.51 1.29 -9.48
CA PHE A 8 -16.54 2.30 -9.07
C PHE A 8 -16.81 2.85 -7.66
N GLY A 9 -18.07 3.14 -7.32
CA GLY A 9 -18.45 3.57 -5.97
C GLY A 9 -18.08 2.55 -4.90
N LYS A 10 -18.38 1.26 -5.12
CA LYS A 10 -18.00 0.17 -4.21
C LYS A 10 -16.50 0.02 -4.07
N LEU A 11 -15.74 0.14 -5.16
CA LEU A 11 -14.28 0.08 -5.12
C LEU A 11 -13.71 1.19 -4.23
N MET A 12 -14.22 2.42 -4.37
CA MET A 12 -13.78 3.55 -3.55
C MET A 12 -14.10 3.35 -2.07
N GLU A 13 -15.22 2.71 -1.73
CA GLU A 13 -15.56 2.35 -0.35
C GLU A 13 -14.53 1.38 0.25
N ILE A 14 -14.15 0.35 -0.51
CA ILE A 14 -13.14 -0.64 -0.09
C ILE A 14 -11.77 0.03 0.10
N LEU A 15 -11.34 0.86 -0.86
CA LEU A 15 -10.05 1.55 -0.82
C LEU A 15 -9.97 2.63 0.28
N ASN A 16 -11.10 3.05 0.85
CA ASN A 16 -11.15 4.00 1.97
C ASN A 16 -11.32 3.30 3.34
N ASN A 17 -11.53 1.98 3.37
CA ASN A 17 -11.73 1.25 4.61
C ASN A 17 -10.39 1.04 5.35
N TRP A 18 -10.10 1.93 6.30
CA TRP A 18 -8.84 1.93 7.05
C TRP A 18 -8.53 0.61 7.78
N LYS A 19 -9.56 -0.13 8.25
CA LYS A 19 -9.35 -1.44 8.91
C LYS A 19 -8.81 -2.47 7.93
N LEU A 20 -9.39 -2.51 6.72
CA LEU A 20 -8.94 -3.39 5.65
C LEU A 20 -7.52 -3.01 5.20
N ILE A 21 -7.22 -1.72 5.10
CA ILE A 21 -5.89 -1.25 4.70
C ILE A 21 -4.84 -1.66 5.73
N ILE A 22 -5.11 -1.46 7.03
CA ILE A 22 -4.19 -1.92 8.09
C ILE A 22 -4.00 -3.43 8.03
N LEU A 23 -5.08 -4.19 7.83
CA LEU A 23 -4.98 -5.64 7.67
C LEU A 23 -4.09 -6.02 6.47
N LEU A 24 -4.23 -5.36 5.33
CA LEU A 24 -3.37 -5.57 4.16
C LEU A 24 -1.91 -5.20 4.43
N CYS A 25 -1.64 -4.10 5.15
CA CYS A 25 -0.28 -3.76 5.57
C CYS A 25 0.33 -4.85 6.46
N LEU A 26 -0.44 -5.30 7.47
CA LEU A 26 0.00 -6.30 8.41
C LEU A 26 0.12 -7.69 7.82
N THR A 27 -0.50 -7.98 6.68
CA THR A 27 -0.45 -9.30 6.02
C THR A 27 0.40 -9.25 4.76
N LEU A 28 -0.16 -8.77 3.65
CA LEU A 28 0.52 -8.69 2.37
C LEU A 28 1.73 -7.75 2.39
N GLY A 29 1.65 -6.61 3.09
CA GLY A 29 2.74 -5.64 3.11
C GLY A 29 3.98 -6.13 3.85
N LEU A 30 3.79 -6.84 4.96
CA LEU A 30 4.88 -7.37 5.79
C LEU A 30 5.33 -8.78 5.40
N ALA A 31 4.66 -9.44 4.46
CA ALA A 31 5.03 -10.79 4.06
C ALA A 31 6.41 -10.84 3.36
N PRO A 32 7.14 -11.96 3.51
CA PRO A 32 7.03 -12.96 4.57
C PRO A 32 7.50 -12.36 5.91
N PHE A 33 6.92 -12.80 7.02
CA PHE A 33 7.32 -12.28 8.34
C PHE A 33 8.68 -12.78 8.82
N PHE A 34 9.20 -13.85 8.23
CA PHE A 34 10.45 -14.48 8.59
C PHE A 34 11.23 -14.90 7.32
N PRO A 35 12.58 -14.76 7.29
CA PRO A 35 13.42 -14.15 8.33
C PRO A 35 13.27 -12.61 8.40
N GLU A 36 12.89 -11.97 7.29
CA GLU A 36 12.57 -10.54 7.23
C GLU A 36 11.51 -10.24 6.16
N PRO A 37 10.68 -9.18 6.33
CA PRO A 37 9.74 -8.72 5.32
C PRO A 37 10.39 -8.44 3.96
N HIS A 38 9.75 -8.86 2.86
CA HIS A 38 10.25 -8.59 1.51
C HIS A 38 10.48 -7.10 1.30
N ILE A 39 9.51 -6.27 1.69
CA ILE A 39 9.63 -4.82 1.50
C ILE A 39 10.87 -4.25 2.20
N TYR A 40 11.23 -4.75 3.39
CA TYR A 40 12.40 -4.29 4.12
C TYR A 40 13.71 -4.67 3.43
N GLY A 41 13.82 -5.93 2.99
CA GLY A 41 14.97 -6.42 2.22
C GLY A 41 15.17 -5.64 0.93
N LYS A 42 14.08 -5.44 0.16
CA LYS A 42 14.14 -4.70 -1.12
C LYS A 42 14.48 -3.23 -0.93
N LEU A 43 13.95 -2.56 0.11
CA LEU A 43 14.31 -1.17 0.39
C LEU A 43 15.80 -1.00 0.69
N LYS A 44 16.39 -1.89 1.50
CA LYS A 44 17.86 -1.89 1.73
C LYS A 44 18.63 -2.08 0.43
N TRP A 45 18.17 -2.99 -0.43
CA TRP A 45 18.81 -3.25 -1.73
C TRP A 45 18.70 -2.05 -2.67
N ILE A 46 17.56 -1.36 -2.71
CA ILE A 46 17.37 -0.12 -3.47
C ILE A 46 18.29 0.98 -2.95
N LEU A 47 18.41 1.14 -1.62
CA LEU A 47 19.35 2.09 -1.02
C LEU A 47 20.82 1.77 -1.36
N GLY A 48 21.14 0.48 -1.57
CA GLY A 48 22.43 0.01 -2.06
C GLY A 48 22.64 0.17 -3.58
N GLY A 49 21.74 0.85 -4.29
CA GLY A 49 21.85 1.14 -5.72
C GLY A 49 21.09 0.17 -6.64
N ALA A 50 20.27 -0.74 -6.10
CA ALA A 50 19.43 -1.69 -6.85
C ALA A 50 20.20 -2.52 -7.90
N GLN A 51 21.51 -2.72 -7.70
CA GLN A 51 22.36 -3.42 -8.67
C GLN A 51 21.91 -4.87 -8.80
N GLY A 52 21.60 -5.28 -10.04
CA GLY A 52 21.16 -6.64 -10.35
C GLY A 52 19.69 -6.96 -10.02
N MET A 53 18.87 -5.96 -9.68
CA MET A 53 17.43 -6.20 -9.48
C MET A 53 16.74 -6.63 -10.78
N SER A 54 16.05 -7.75 -10.71
CA SER A 54 15.20 -8.25 -11.78
C SER A 54 13.81 -7.61 -11.74
N PHE A 55 13.02 -7.83 -12.80
CA PHE A 55 11.62 -7.39 -12.83
C PHE A 55 10.79 -7.91 -11.65
N MET A 56 11.03 -9.15 -11.22
CA MET A 56 10.30 -9.75 -10.11
C MET A 56 10.62 -9.04 -8.78
N ASP A 57 11.85 -8.57 -8.60
CA ASP A 57 12.24 -7.81 -7.42
C ASP A 57 11.52 -6.46 -7.33
N TRP A 58 11.35 -5.79 -8.49
CA TRP A 58 10.55 -4.56 -8.58
C TRP A 58 9.07 -4.83 -8.35
N PHE A 59 8.56 -5.96 -8.85
CA PHE A 59 7.20 -6.38 -8.59
C PHE A 59 6.96 -6.64 -7.10
N ASP A 60 7.91 -7.26 -6.40
CA ASP A 60 7.84 -7.46 -4.94
C ASP A 60 7.75 -6.11 -4.20
N VAL A 61 8.56 -5.11 -4.60
CA VAL A 61 8.52 -3.76 -4.01
C VAL A 61 7.15 -3.14 -4.20
N LEU A 62 6.58 -3.24 -5.40
CA LEU A 62 5.26 -2.69 -5.70
C LEU A 62 4.16 -3.44 -4.93
N LEU A 63 4.19 -4.76 -4.94
CA LEU A 63 3.17 -5.60 -4.32
C LEU A 63 3.13 -5.40 -2.81
N HIS A 64 4.28 -5.51 -2.14
CA HIS A 64 4.39 -5.38 -0.68
C HIS A 64 4.41 -3.91 -0.24
N GLY A 65 4.82 -2.98 -1.10
CA GLY A 65 4.82 -1.54 -0.83
C GLY A 65 3.44 -0.88 -1.01
N SER A 66 2.60 -1.40 -1.92
CA SER A 66 1.31 -0.79 -2.26
C SER A 66 0.34 -0.63 -1.07
N PRO A 67 0.24 -1.57 -0.10
CA PRO A 67 -0.60 -1.36 1.08
C PRO A 67 -0.15 -0.16 1.93
N PHE A 68 1.16 0.05 2.09
CA PHE A 68 1.69 1.17 2.86
C PHE A 68 1.48 2.51 2.17
N LEU A 69 1.60 2.56 0.83
CA LEU A 69 1.27 3.76 0.06
C LEU A 69 -0.21 4.12 0.20
N LEU A 70 -1.09 3.11 0.15
CA LEU A 70 -2.52 3.30 0.36
C LEU A 70 -2.82 3.80 1.78
N LEU A 71 -2.16 3.24 2.79
CA LEU A 71 -2.26 3.69 4.18
C LEU A 71 -1.80 5.14 4.34
N ALA A 72 -0.64 5.51 3.79
CA ALA A 72 -0.13 6.87 3.80
C ALA A 72 -1.12 7.85 3.17
N ARG A 73 -1.74 7.48 2.04
CA ARG A 73 -2.77 8.28 1.36
C ARG A 73 -4.00 8.49 2.24
N VAL A 74 -4.48 7.48 2.97
CA VAL A 74 -5.63 7.63 3.88
C VAL A 74 -5.28 8.49 5.09
N ILE A 75 -4.10 8.31 5.68
CA ILE A 75 -3.63 9.12 6.82
C ILE A 75 -3.52 10.59 6.40
N PHE A 76 -2.87 10.86 5.27
CA PHE A 76 -2.72 12.21 4.74
C PHE A 76 -4.08 12.85 4.52
N THR A 77 -4.96 12.23 3.71
CA THR A 77 -6.30 12.79 3.42
C THR A 77 -7.17 13.00 4.65
N LYS A 78 -7.08 12.14 5.67
CA LYS A 78 -7.78 12.35 6.94
C LYS A 78 -7.27 13.59 7.67
N ASN A 79 -5.96 13.78 7.77
CA ASN A 79 -5.37 14.94 8.44
C ASN A 79 -5.71 16.29 7.76
N PHE A 80 -5.86 16.33 6.43
CA PHE A 80 -6.32 17.55 5.74
C PHE A 80 -7.80 17.82 5.91
N LYS A 81 -8.63 16.78 6.06
CA LYS A 81 -10.07 16.96 6.27
C LYS A 81 -10.37 17.49 7.67
N THR A 82 -9.62 17.04 8.68
CA THR A 82 -9.79 17.52 10.06
C THR A 82 -9.44 19.00 10.20
N LYS A 83 -8.41 19.50 9.51
CA LYS A 83 -8.00 20.91 9.59
C LYS A 83 -8.98 21.91 8.95
N ASN A 84 -9.82 21.47 8.01
CA ASN A 84 -10.76 22.34 7.30
C ASN A 84 -12.17 22.33 7.93
N GLN A 85 -12.34 21.66 9.07
CA GLN A 85 -13.61 21.61 9.81
C GLN A 85 -13.50 22.21 11.22
N GLU A 86 -12.39 22.89 11.52
CA GLU A 86 -12.26 23.82 12.66
C GLU A 86 -12.56 25.26 12.22
#